data_AF-A0A660ZX11-F1
#
_entry.id   AF-A0A660ZX11-F1
#
_cell.length_a   1.000
_cell.length_b   1.000
_cell.length_c   1.000
_cell.angle_alpha   90.00
_cell.angle_beta   90.00
_cell.angle_gamma   90.00
#
_symmetry.space_group_name_H-M   'P 1'
#
loop_
_entity.id
_entity.type
_entity.pdbx_description
1 polymer ?
#
loop_
_entity_poly.entity_id
_entity_poly.type
_entity_poly.pdbx_seq_one_letter_code
_entity_poly.pdbx_strand_id
1 'polypeptide(L)' 'MAHIRYAGLDEVPEQYRVDDDDNILRIHWINPPVLEQHYGFYRKLMYGKSPLTRAQREMIAVVVSAANECHY' A
#
# COMPACT_ATOMS: atom_id res chain seq x y z
N MET A 1 -10.53 -2.25 8.54
CA MET A 1 -11.33 -2.78 7.40
C MET A 1 -12.03 -1.63 6.71
N ALA A 2 -12.19 -1.71 5.38
CA ALA A 2 -12.80 -0.67 4.58
C ALA A 2 -14.33 -0.69 4.61
N HIS A 3 -14.94 0.44 4.25
CA HIS A 3 -16.40 0.59 4.08
C HIS A 3 -16.90 0.21 2.68
N ILE A 4 -16.07 -0.47 1.89
CA ILE A 4 -16.40 -0.94 0.54
C ILE A 4 -16.24 -2.46 0.46
N ARG A 5 -16.88 -3.08 -0.54
CA ARG A 5 -16.69 -4.49 -0.83
C ARG A 5 -15.23 -4.73 -1.25
N TYR A 6 -14.56 -5.65 -0.57
CA TYR A 6 -13.31 -6.22 -1.06
C TYR A 6 -13.60 -7.17 -2.21
N ALA A 7 -12.90 -7.01 -3.33
CA ALA A 7 -12.88 -8.03 -4.37
C ALA A 7 -12.24 -9.33 -3.83
N GLY A 8 -12.58 -10.47 -4.40
CA GLY A 8 -11.87 -11.73 -4.20
C GLY A 8 -10.56 -11.78 -4.99
N LEU A 9 -9.61 -12.62 -4.56
CA LEU A 9 -8.34 -12.80 -5.28
C LEU A 9 -8.55 -13.39 -6.69
N ASP A 10 -9.59 -14.20 -6.84
CA ASP A 10 -10.06 -14.75 -8.11
C ASP A 10 -10.55 -13.68 -9.09
N GLU A 11 -10.97 -12.51 -8.58
CA GLU A 11 -11.37 -11.36 -9.40
C GLU A 11 -10.18 -10.51 -9.89
N VAL A 12 -8.97 -10.70 -9.32
CA VAL A 12 -7.77 -9.92 -9.68
C VAL A 12 -6.96 -10.65 -10.78
N PRO A 13 -6.74 -10.03 -11.96
CA PRO A 13 -5.91 -10.63 -13.01
C PRO A 13 -4.48 -10.90 -12.52
N GLU A 14 -3.93 -12.04 -12.90
CA GLU A 14 -2.64 -12.55 -12.39
C GLU A 14 -1.50 -11.54 -12.50
N GLN A 15 -1.44 -10.81 -13.61
CA GLN A 15 -0.41 -9.79 -13.88
C GLN A 15 -0.41 -8.60 -12.90
N TYR A 16 -1.52 -8.37 -12.18
CA TYR A 16 -1.64 -7.27 -11.21
C TYR A 16 -1.55 -7.77 -9.76
N ARG A 17 -1.41 -9.07 -9.53
CA ARG A 17 -1.27 -9.61 -8.17
C ARG A 17 0.07 -9.18 -7.59
N VAL A 18 0.05 -8.77 -6.34
CA VAL A 18 1.23 -8.34 -5.59
C VAL A 18 1.48 -9.31 -4.44
N ASP A 19 2.76 -9.44 -4.05
CA ASP A 19 3.22 -10.32 -2.97
C ASP A 19 3.05 -9.64 -1.59
N ASP A 20 1.83 -9.19 -1.29
CA ASP A 20 1.42 -8.55 -0.04
C ASP A 20 -0.12 -8.46 0.00
N ASP A 21 -0.71 -8.99 1.07
CA ASP A 21 -2.16 -9.09 1.27
C ASP A 21 -2.69 -8.24 2.45
N ASP A 22 -1.92 -7.22 2.87
CA ASP A 22 -2.40 -6.23 3.84
C ASP A 22 -3.71 -5.58 3.38
N ASN A 23 -4.57 -5.18 4.33
CA ASN A 23 -5.90 -4.65 4.01
C ASN A 23 -5.84 -3.40 3.09
N ILE A 24 -4.74 -2.63 3.12
CA ILE A 24 -4.50 -1.46 2.26
C ILE A 24 -4.22 -1.85 0.82
N LEU A 25 -3.71 -3.05 0.54
CA LEU A 25 -3.56 -3.54 -0.83
C LEU A 25 -4.81 -4.24 -1.30
N ARG A 26 -5.46 -5.01 -0.40
CA ARG A 26 -6.73 -5.68 -0.70
C ARG A 26 -7.85 -4.70 -1.09
N ILE A 27 -7.88 -3.50 -0.51
CA ILE A 27 -8.89 -2.49 -0.87
C ILE A 27 -8.70 -2.00 -2.32
N HIS A 28 -7.48 -2.05 -2.88
CA HIS A 28 -7.20 -1.67 -4.26
C HIS A 28 -7.54 -2.76 -5.28
N TRP A 29 -7.90 -3.98 -4.86
CA TRP A 29 -8.25 -5.07 -5.78
C TRP A 29 -9.45 -4.75 -6.68
N ILE A 30 -10.29 -3.80 -6.29
CA ILE A 30 -11.37 -3.25 -7.13
C ILE A 30 -10.85 -2.50 -8.38
N ASN A 31 -9.58 -2.12 -8.40
CA ASN A 31 -8.90 -1.48 -9.52
C ASN A 31 -7.43 -1.98 -9.62
N PRO A 32 -7.22 -3.16 -10.23
CA PRO A 32 -5.90 -3.81 -10.26
C PRO A 32 -4.75 -2.99 -10.89
N PRO A 33 -4.97 -2.18 -11.96
CA PRO A 33 -3.92 -1.28 -12.44
C PRO A 33 -3.46 -0.25 -11.39
N VAL A 34 -4.37 0.24 -10.54
CA VAL A 34 -4.01 1.17 -9.46
C VAL A 34 -3.25 0.44 -8.34
N LEU A 35 -3.64 -0.80 -8.01
CA LEU A 35 -2.92 -1.65 -7.06
C LEU A 35 -1.44 -1.78 -7.43
N GLU A 36 -1.15 -2.17 -8.67
CA GLU A 36 0.23 -2.36 -9.16
C GLU A 36 1.05 -1.07 -9.01
N GLN A 37 0.49 0.07 -9.44
CA GLN A 37 1.15 1.37 -9.36
C GLN A 37 1.39 1.80 -7.91
N HIS A 38 0.38 1.65 -7.05
CA HIS A 38 0.48 2.00 -5.63
C HIS A 38 1.53 1.16 -4.91
N TYR A 39 1.49 -0.17 -5.06
CA TYR A 39 2.47 -1.07 -4.46
C TYR A 39 3.88 -0.79 -4.96
N GLY A 40 4.05 -0.63 -6.27
CA GLY A 40 5.34 -0.30 -6.88
C GLY A 40 5.90 1.03 -6.38
N PHE A 41 5.05 2.05 -6.22
CA PHE A 41 5.44 3.34 -5.66
C PHE A 41 5.85 3.23 -4.20
N TYR A 42 5.03 2.59 -3.37
CA TYR A 42 5.32 2.33 -1.95
C TYR A 42 6.67 1.62 -1.80
N ARG A 43 6.87 0.50 -2.51
CA ARG A 43 8.13 -0.27 -2.52
C ARG A 43 9.34 0.60 -2.84
N LYS A 44 9.26 1.43 -3.87
CA LYS A 44 10.35 2.34 -4.27
C LYS A 44 10.65 3.37 -3.20
N LEU A 45 9.64 4.03 -2.64
CA LEU A 45 9.83 5.03 -1.59
C LEU A 45 10.34 4.42 -0.29
N MET A 46 9.86 3.23 0.08
CA MET A 46 10.10 2.65 1.40
C MET A 46 11.37 1.80 1.47
N TYR A 47 11.69 1.07 0.41
CA TYR A 47 12.81 0.11 0.38
C TYR A 47 13.88 0.44 -0.67
N GLY A 48 13.62 1.38 -1.58
CA GLY A 48 14.59 1.81 -2.58
C GLY A 48 15.78 2.59 -1.99
N LYS A 49 16.85 2.73 -2.78
CA LYS A 49 18.02 3.55 -2.42
C LYS A 49 17.60 4.99 -2.16
N SER A 50 17.95 5.53 -1.00
CA SER A 50 17.77 6.96 -0.70
C SER A 50 18.71 7.39 0.43
N PRO A 51 18.96 8.70 0.60
CA PRO A 51 19.76 9.22 1.71
C PRO A 51 19.07 9.05 3.08
N LEU A 52 17.79 8.70 3.12
CA LEU A 52 17.05 8.41 4.35
C LEU A 52 17.08 6.92 4.66
N THR A 53 17.37 6.60 5.92
CA THR A 53 17.26 5.22 6.45
C THR A 53 15.81 4.77 6.48
N ARG A 54 15.57 3.45 6.57
CA ARG A 54 14.22 2.89 6.72
C ARG A 54 13.49 3.50 7.92
N ALA A 55 14.17 3.60 9.07
CA ALA A 55 13.61 4.18 10.29
C ALA A 55 13.21 5.65 10.13
N GLN A 56 13.97 6.46 9.38
CA GLN A 56 13.60 7.85 9.11
C GLN A 56 12.37 7.96 8.21
N ARG A 57 12.23 7.08 7.22
CA ARG A 57 11.03 7.05 6.36
C ARG A 57 9.79 6.64 7.14
N GLU A 58 9.91 5.64 8.02
CA GLU A 58 8.82 5.25 8.92
C GLU A 58 8.48 6.34 9.94
N MET A 59 9.48 7.05 10.48
CA MET A 59 9.23 8.19 11.37
C MET A 59 8.38 9.26 10.68
N ILE A 60 8.68 9.59 9.42
CA ILE A 60 7.85 10.50 8.62
C ILE A 60 6.44 9.94 8.46
N ALA A 61 6.30 8.66 8.09
CA ALA A 61 5.00 8.02 7.93
C ALA A 61 4.15 8.09 9.22
N VAL A 62 4.72 7.71 10.37
CA VAL A 62 4.03 7.72 11.66
C VAL A 62 3.61 9.13 12.08
N VAL A 63 4.51 10.13 11.94
CA VAL A 63 4.20 11.52 12.31
C VAL A 63 3.11 12.09 11.40
N VAL A 64 3.16 11.83 10.09
CA VAL A 64 2.13 12.28 9.14
C VAL A 64 0.80 11.59 9.39
N SER A 65 0.80 10.28 9.68
CA SER A 65 -0.43 9.55 10.02
C SER A 65 -1.06 10.07 11.30
N ALA A 66 -0.26 10.30 12.35
CA ALA A 66 -0.75 10.86 13.61
C ALA A 66 -1.32 12.28 13.42
N ALA A 67 -0.64 13.13 12.65
CA ALA A 67 -1.11 14.48 12.35
C ALA A 67 -2.41 14.51 11.54
N ASN A 68 -2.70 13.45 10.77
CA ASN A 68 -3.92 13.29 9.99
C ASN A 68 -4.98 12.40 10.66
N GLU A 69 -4.75 11.97 11.91
CA GLU A 69 -5.65 11.05 12.63
C GLU A 69 -5.94 9.76 11.84
N CYS A 70 -4.97 9.31 11.04
CA CYS A 70 -5.10 8.11 10.22
C CYS A 70 -4.83 6.87 11.07
N HIS A 71 -5.88 6.12 11.39
CA HIS A 71 -5.82 5.00 12.35
C HIS A 71 -5.35 3.67 11.77
N TYR A 72 -5.52 3.46 10.46
CA TYR A 72 -5.19 2.19 9.78
C TYR A 72 -3.78 1.73 10.14
#